data_AF-E2FRT2-F1
#
_entry.id   AF-E2FRT2-F1
#
_cell.length_a   1.000
_cell.length_b   1.000
_cell.length_c   1.000
_cell.angle_alpha   90.00
_cell.angle_beta   90.00
_cell.angle_gamma   90.00
#
_symmetry.space_group_name_H-M   'P 1'
#
loop_
_entity.id
_entity.type
_entity.pdbx_description
1 polymer ?
#
loop_
_entity_poly.entity_id
_entity_poly.type
_entity_poly.pdbx_seq_one_letter_code
_entity_poly.pdbx_strand_id
1 'polypeptide(L)'
;LEFPVSGVSFKLKSDTDLFEIIKCKTAVAALEVSPDGKQFSVTSPDRRIRVFWYKMGKLRRVYDESLEVAQDLQRSDAPMYRLETIDFGRRMAVEKQIEQTETAPQPNAVFDESSNFLIYSTLLGIKVLNLHTNKASRILGKVEGNDRFLKIALYQGDRSSKRVRKMPLAAANANESKEPSIDSTLLCCAFKKHRIYLFSRREPEEPEDVTKGRDVFNEKPPADELLAVSELGKSATTSLPDNV
;
A
#
# COMPACT_ATOMS: atom_id res chain seq x y z
N LEU A 1 18.61 -27.91 -11.23
CA LEU A 1 17.31 -27.64 -10.58
C LEU A 1 16.31 -28.63 -11.15
N GLU A 2 15.80 -29.54 -10.32
CA GLU A 2 14.75 -30.48 -10.73
C GLU A 2 13.36 -29.85 -10.55
N PHE A 3 12.40 -30.25 -11.37
CA PHE A 3 11.03 -29.77 -11.26
C PHE A 3 10.38 -30.30 -9.96
N PRO A 4 9.71 -29.46 -9.15
CA PRO A 4 9.22 -29.88 -7.83
C PRO A 4 7.91 -30.69 -7.92
N VAL A 5 8.01 -31.93 -8.41
CA VAL A 5 6.85 -32.81 -8.71
C VAL A 5 5.92 -33.02 -7.50
N SER A 6 6.44 -33.01 -6.27
CA SER A 6 5.66 -33.15 -5.04
C SER A 6 5.07 -31.83 -4.51
N GLY A 7 5.59 -30.69 -4.96
CA GLY A 7 5.21 -29.35 -4.46
C GLY A 7 4.13 -28.66 -5.30
N VAL A 8 3.98 -29.04 -6.57
CA VAL A 8 3.01 -28.44 -7.50
C VAL A 8 2.12 -29.50 -8.17
N SER A 9 0.93 -29.11 -8.60
CA SER A 9 -0.07 -29.99 -9.22
C SER A 9 -0.19 -29.81 -10.74
N PHE A 10 0.81 -29.21 -11.38
CA PHE A 10 0.88 -29.03 -12.83
C PHE A 10 2.19 -29.62 -13.35
N LYS A 11 2.20 -30.08 -14.61
CA LYS A 11 3.41 -30.62 -15.26
C LYS A 11 3.86 -29.76 -16.42
N LEU A 12 2.91 -29.18 -17.14
CA LEU A 12 3.17 -28.31 -18.28
C LEU A 12 2.75 -26.88 -17.95
N LYS A 13 3.43 -25.90 -18.54
CA LYS A 13 3.05 -24.49 -18.40
C LYS A 13 1.64 -24.21 -18.96
N SER A 14 1.20 -24.97 -19.97
CA SER A 14 -0.16 -24.93 -20.52
C SER A 14 -1.24 -25.32 -19.51
N ASP A 15 -0.89 -26.08 -18.47
CA ASP A 15 -1.81 -26.47 -17.40
C ASP A 15 -2.04 -25.31 -16.41
N THR A 16 -1.25 -24.23 -16.52
CA THR A 16 -1.28 -23.06 -15.64
C THR A 16 -1.85 -21.85 -16.37
N ASP A 17 -2.09 -20.76 -15.64
CA ASP A 17 -2.48 -19.48 -16.24
C ASP A 17 -1.29 -18.50 -16.31
N LEU A 18 -0.06 -19.00 -16.16
CA LEU A 18 1.16 -18.18 -16.17
C LEU A 18 1.43 -17.54 -17.55
N PHE A 19 0.80 -18.04 -18.62
CA PHE A 19 0.85 -17.41 -19.94
C PHE A 19 0.06 -16.11 -20.03
N GLU A 20 -0.79 -15.80 -19.04
CA GLU A 20 -1.57 -14.56 -19.01
C GLU A 20 -0.70 -13.31 -19.17
N ILE A 21 0.48 -13.31 -18.57
CA ILE A 21 1.45 -12.21 -18.66
C ILE A 21 1.86 -11.95 -20.12
N ILE A 22 2.13 -13.02 -20.88
CA ILE A 22 2.52 -12.94 -22.29
C ILE A 22 1.32 -12.55 -23.16
N LYS A 23 0.12 -13.10 -22.87
CA LYS A 23 -1.12 -12.74 -23.57
C LYS A 23 -1.44 -11.25 -23.45
N CYS A 24 -1.21 -10.67 -22.27
CA CYS A 24 -1.35 -9.23 -22.03
C CYS A 24 -0.19 -8.39 -22.58
N LYS A 25 0.80 -9.00 -23.26
CA LYS A 25 2.00 -8.33 -23.79
C LYS A 25 2.74 -7.51 -22.73
N THR A 26 2.78 -8.03 -21.49
CA THR A 26 3.41 -7.37 -20.35
C THR A 26 4.51 -8.25 -19.75
N ALA A 27 5.19 -7.75 -18.73
CA ALA A 27 6.23 -8.45 -17.99
C ALA A 27 5.92 -8.46 -16.48
N VAL A 28 6.63 -9.30 -15.73
CA VAL A 28 6.61 -9.29 -14.26
C VAL A 28 7.55 -8.20 -13.77
N ALA A 29 7.03 -7.26 -12.98
CA ALA A 29 7.82 -6.18 -12.37
C ALA A 29 8.18 -6.47 -10.91
N ALA A 30 7.25 -7.06 -10.14
CA ALA A 30 7.53 -7.58 -8.81
C ALA A 30 6.69 -8.84 -8.56
N LEU A 31 7.19 -9.69 -7.66
CA LEU A 31 6.53 -10.91 -7.23
C LEU A 31 6.63 -11.00 -5.70
N GLU A 32 5.52 -11.30 -5.04
CA GLU A 32 5.45 -11.51 -3.60
C GLU A 32 4.76 -12.86 -3.33
N VAL A 33 5.27 -13.65 -2.39
CA VAL A 33 4.62 -14.90 -1.96
C VAL A 33 3.87 -14.64 -0.66
N SER A 34 2.66 -15.17 -0.52
CA SER A 34 1.90 -15.05 0.73
C SER A 34 2.62 -15.78 1.88
N PRO A 35 2.55 -15.28 3.12
CA PRO A 35 3.18 -15.94 4.27
C PRO A 35 2.79 -17.41 4.49
N ASP A 36 1.58 -17.81 4.08
CA ASP A 36 1.12 -19.21 4.13
C ASP A 36 1.64 -20.09 2.97
N GLY A 37 2.36 -19.51 2.01
CA GLY A 37 2.94 -20.18 0.84
C GLY A 37 1.92 -20.68 -0.19
N LYS A 38 0.62 -20.39 -0.01
CA LYS A 38 -0.43 -20.93 -0.90
C LYS A 38 -0.61 -20.10 -2.16
N GLN A 39 -0.17 -18.84 -2.16
CA GLN A 39 -0.41 -17.90 -3.23
C GLN A 39 0.79 -17.02 -3.47
N PHE A 40 0.82 -16.40 -4.64
CA PHE A 40 1.73 -15.32 -4.92
C PHE A 40 1.05 -14.24 -5.75
N SER A 41 1.47 -12.99 -5.54
CA SER A 41 1.05 -11.84 -6.33
C SER A 41 2.15 -11.51 -7.34
N VAL A 42 1.72 -10.95 -8.47
CA VAL A 42 2.58 -10.37 -9.49
C VAL A 42 2.04 -8.99 -9.81
N THR A 43 2.92 -7.99 -9.80
CA THR A 43 2.64 -6.68 -10.39
C THR A 43 3.33 -6.56 -11.74
N SER A 44 2.71 -5.81 -12.64
CA SER A 44 3.15 -5.67 -14.02
C SER A 44 3.01 -4.21 -14.48
N PRO A 45 3.79 -3.77 -15.48
CA PRO A 45 3.71 -2.40 -16.02
C PRO A 45 2.34 -2.04 -16.63
N ASP A 46 1.50 -3.03 -16.92
CA ASP A 46 0.12 -2.84 -17.38
C ASP A 46 -0.86 -2.45 -16.26
N ARG A 47 -0.35 -2.01 -15.11
CA ARG A 47 -1.11 -1.55 -13.93
C ARG A 47 -2.06 -2.61 -13.36
N ARG A 48 -1.77 -3.89 -13.62
CA ARG A 48 -2.57 -5.00 -13.10
C ARG A 48 -1.80 -5.79 -12.05
N ILE A 49 -2.50 -6.11 -10.97
CA ILE A 49 -2.02 -7.00 -9.93
C ILE A 49 -2.71 -8.36 -10.13
N ARG A 50 -1.93 -9.41 -10.30
CA ARG A 50 -2.42 -10.76 -10.56
C ARG A 50 -2.06 -11.65 -9.38
N VAL A 51 -3.05 -12.33 -8.81
CA VAL A 51 -2.86 -13.27 -7.71
C VAL A 51 -3.06 -14.68 -8.24
N PHE A 52 -2.10 -15.56 -7.99
CA PHE A 52 -2.12 -16.95 -8.42
C PHE A 52 -2.13 -17.89 -7.23
N TRP A 53 -2.78 -19.03 -7.41
CA TRP A 53 -2.57 -20.19 -6.53
C TRP A 53 -1.21 -20.80 -6.84
N TYR A 54 -0.33 -20.87 -5.85
CA TYR A 54 1.03 -21.39 -6.01
C TYR A 54 1.01 -22.85 -6.51
N LYS A 55 0.27 -23.72 -5.80
CA LYS A 55 0.26 -25.17 -6.08
C LYS A 55 -0.19 -25.50 -7.50
N MET A 56 -1.17 -24.77 -8.04
CA MET A 56 -1.75 -25.06 -9.35
C MET A 56 -1.22 -24.16 -10.47
N GLY A 57 -0.53 -23.06 -10.15
CA GLY A 57 -0.16 -22.03 -11.13
C GLY A 57 -1.38 -21.34 -11.77
N LYS A 58 -2.57 -21.46 -11.16
CA LYS A 58 -3.83 -20.93 -11.70
C LYS A 58 -4.11 -19.52 -11.20
N LEU A 59 -4.67 -18.69 -12.06
CA LEU A 59 -5.01 -17.31 -11.75
C LEU A 59 -6.24 -17.28 -10.83
N ARG A 60 -6.09 -16.69 -9.64
CA ARG A 60 -7.16 -16.54 -8.65
C ARG A 60 -7.92 -15.23 -8.85
N ARG A 61 -7.17 -14.13 -9.03
CA ARG A 61 -7.71 -12.76 -9.12
C ARG A 61 -6.83 -11.88 -10.01
N VAL A 62 -7.48 -10.91 -10.63
CA VAL A 62 -6.84 -9.78 -11.32
C VAL A 62 -7.46 -8.50 -10.77
N TYR A 63 -6.61 -7.59 -10.31
CA TYR A 63 -6.99 -6.24 -9.91
C TYR A 63 -6.46 -5.28 -10.96
N ASP A 64 -7.38 -4.65 -11.67
CA ASP A 64 -7.05 -3.70 -12.73
C ASP A 64 -7.04 -2.27 -12.15
N GLU A 65 -5.86 -1.66 -12.13
CA GLU A 65 -5.63 -0.28 -11.68
C GLU A 65 -5.23 0.61 -12.87
N SER A 66 -5.70 0.27 -14.07
CA SER A 66 -5.55 1.10 -15.25
C SER A 66 -6.20 2.48 -15.07
N LEU A 67 -5.76 3.43 -15.89
CA LEU A 67 -6.30 4.79 -15.87
C LEU A 67 -7.77 4.82 -16.28
N GLU A 68 -8.20 3.92 -17.15
CA GLU A 68 -9.61 3.76 -17.54
C GLU A 68 -10.45 3.33 -16.33
N VAL A 69 -10.00 2.33 -15.57
CA VAL A 69 -10.70 1.89 -14.34
C VAL A 69 -10.75 3.01 -13.30
N ALA A 70 -9.67 3.79 -13.16
CA ALA A 70 -9.66 4.94 -12.26
C ALA A 70 -10.70 6.01 -12.67
N GLN A 71 -10.86 6.27 -13.97
CA GLN A 71 -11.88 7.18 -14.48
C GLN A 71 -13.30 6.66 -14.22
N ASP A 72 -13.54 5.36 -14.41
CA ASP A 72 -14.85 4.76 -14.16
C ASP A 72 -15.19 4.78 -12.66
N LEU A 73 -14.22 4.48 -11.79
CA LEU A 73 -14.39 4.62 -10.34
C LEU A 73 -14.70 6.06 -9.93
N GLN A 74 -14.06 7.05 -10.56
CA GLN A 74 -14.33 8.47 -10.27
C GLN A 74 -15.76 8.89 -10.65
N ARG A 75 -16.32 8.30 -11.72
CA ARG A 75 -17.72 8.52 -12.13
C ARG A 75 -18.73 7.73 -11.29
N SER A 76 -18.28 6.67 -10.62
CA SER A 76 -19.13 5.81 -9.80
C SER A 76 -19.62 6.51 -8.52
N ASP A 77 -20.70 6.00 -7.93
CA ASP A 77 -21.28 6.46 -6.66
C ASP A 77 -20.63 5.87 -5.41
N ALA A 78 -19.40 5.37 -5.50
CA ALA A 78 -18.67 4.83 -4.37
C ALA A 78 -17.76 5.91 -3.72
N PRO A 79 -18.16 6.51 -2.57
CA PRO A 79 -17.45 7.67 -2.00
C PRO A 79 -16.01 7.33 -1.59
N MET A 80 -15.76 6.06 -1.25
CA MET A 80 -14.43 5.55 -0.91
C MET A 80 -13.40 5.76 -2.02
N TYR A 81 -13.80 5.70 -3.29
CA TYR A 81 -12.89 5.82 -4.43
C TYR A 81 -12.91 7.21 -5.07
N ARG A 82 -13.90 8.04 -4.75
CA ARG A 82 -14.06 9.37 -5.32
C ARG A 82 -13.05 10.36 -4.72
N LEU A 83 -12.37 11.08 -5.58
CA LEU A 83 -11.51 12.21 -5.23
C LEU A 83 -12.16 13.53 -5.64
N GLU A 84 -11.66 14.63 -5.10
CA GLU A 84 -12.00 15.97 -5.60
C GLU A 84 -11.48 16.11 -7.04
N THR A 85 -12.21 16.84 -7.91
CA THR A 85 -11.96 16.85 -9.35
C THR A 85 -10.57 17.38 -9.71
N ILE A 86 -10.10 18.41 -9.01
CA ILE A 86 -8.77 19.01 -9.22
C ILE A 86 -7.70 18.03 -8.74
N ASP A 87 -7.89 17.40 -7.56
CA ASP A 87 -6.97 16.38 -7.05
C ASP A 87 -6.87 15.17 -8.00
N PHE A 88 -8.01 14.67 -8.48
CA PHE A 88 -8.06 13.57 -9.45
C PHE A 88 -7.29 13.92 -10.73
N GLY A 89 -7.53 15.10 -11.29
CA GLY A 89 -6.84 15.59 -12.49
C GLY A 89 -5.32 15.66 -12.28
N ARG A 90 -4.87 16.18 -11.13
CA ARG A 90 -3.45 16.22 -10.76
C ARG A 90 -2.85 14.83 -10.66
N ARG A 91 -3.49 13.89 -9.96
CA ARG A 91 -2.99 12.51 -9.82
C ARG A 91 -2.93 11.76 -11.15
N MET A 92 -3.90 11.97 -12.04
CA MET A 92 -3.88 11.44 -13.41
C MET A 92 -2.68 11.96 -14.21
N ALA A 93 -2.30 13.24 -14.04
CA ALA A 93 -1.11 13.79 -14.69
C ALA A 93 0.19 13.16 -14.14
N VAL A 94 0.27 12.95 -12.82
CA VAL A 94 1.41 12.27 -12.18
C VAL A 94 1.56 10.84 -12.69
N GLU A 95 0.47 10.10 -12.88
CA GLU A 95 0.50 8.75 -13.46
C GLU A 95 1.12 8.70 -14.86
N LYS A 96 0.75 9.66 -15.73
CA LYS A 96 1.35 9.78 -17.07
C LYS A 96 2.83 10.12 -17.00
N GLN A 97 3.22 10.95 -16.03
CA GLN A 97 4.63 11.29 -15.81
C GLN A 97 5.44 10.07 -15.34
N ILE A 98 4.87 9.22 -14.48
CA ILE A 98 5.51 7.97 -14.04
C ILE A 98 5.73 7.03 -15.23
N GLU A 99 4.74 6.87 -16.12
CA GLU A 99 4.88 6.05 -17.33
C GLU A 99 6.02 6.52 -18.25
N GLN A 100 6.25 7.82 -18.33
CA GLN A 100 7.33 8.42 -19.14
C GLN A 100 8.70 8.35 -18.44
N THR A 101 8.73 8.04 -17.15
CA THR A 101 9.96 8.01 -16.36
C THR A 101 10.47 6.58 -16.26
N GLU A 102 11.37 6.18 -17.16
CA GLU A 102 11.92 4.81 -17.20
C GLU A 102 12.58 4.35 -15.90
N THR A 103 13.15 5.29 -15.13
CA THR A 103 13.80 5.01 -13.85
C THR A 103 12.83 4.93 -12.67
N ALA A 104 11.53 5.20 -12.88
CA ALA A 104 10.54 5.13 -11.83
C ALA A 104 10.39 3.68 -11.34
N PRO A 105 10.47 3.42 -10.02
CA PRO A 105 10.30 2.08 -9.52
C PRO A 105 8.86 1.60 -9.71
N GLN A 106 8.71 0.42 -10.30
CA GLN A 106 7.41 -0.20 -10.50
C GLN A 106 6.75 -0.54 -9.15
N PRO A 107 5.45 -0.26 -8.94
CA PRO A 107 4.74 -0.64 -7.72
C PRO A 107 4.82 -2.14 -7.39
N ASN A 108 4.75 -2.49 -6.11
CA ASN A 108 4.62 -3.87 -5.63
C ASN A 108 3.30 -4.06 -4.86
N ALA A 109 2.99 -5.33 -4.57
CA ALA A 109 1.82 -5.73 -3.82
C ALA A 109 2.21 -6.75 -2.74
N VAL A 110 2.11 -6.35 -1.47
CA VAL A 110 2.56 -7.13 -0.32
C VAL A 110 1.37 -7.81 0.36
N PHE A 111 1.57 -9.04 0.84
CA PHE A 111 0.57 -9.72 1.66
C PHE A 111 0.71 -9.31 3.12
N ASP A 112 -0.41 -9.27 3.83
CA ASP A 112 -0.35 -9.22 5.28
C ASP A 112 0.04 -10.60 5.85
N GLU A 113 0.46 -10.60 7.12
CA GLU A 113 0.87 -11.78 7.86
C GLU A 113 -0.20 -12.90 7.86
N SER A 114 -1.49 -12.55 7.84
CA SER A 114 -2.59 -13.52 7.80
C SER A 114 -2.84 -14.10 6.41
N SER A 115 -2.18 -13.58 5.36
CA SER A 115 -2.41 -13.93 3.94
C SER A 115 -3.84 -13.64 3.44
N ASN A 116 -4.61 -12.85 4.18
CA ASN A 116 -6.00 -12.51 3.86
C ASN A 116 -6.11 -11.19 3.11
N PHE A 117 -5.17 -10.27 3.33
CA PHE A 117 -5.13 -8.96 2.74
C PHE A 117 -3.96 -8.84 1.77
N LEU A 118 -4.23 -8.17 0.66
CA LEU A 118 -3.24 -7.72 -0.30
C LEU A 118 -3.20 -6.19 -0.26
N ILE A 119 -2.01 -5.64 -0.08
CA ILE A 119 -1.80 -4.20 0.08
C ILE A 119 -0.94 -3.74 -1.07
N TYR A 120 -1.34 -2.68 -1.77
CA TYR A 120 -0.63 -2.17 -2.94
C TYR A 120 -0.95 -0.70 -3.21
N SER A 121 0.01 0.00 -3.82
CA SER A 121 -0.13 1.42 -4.15
C SER A 121 -0.89 1.63 -5.46
N THR A 122 -1.74 2.65 -5.48
CA THR A 122 -2.59 3.05 -6.63
C THR A 122 -2.62 4.56 -6.78
N LEU A 123 -3.26 5.05 -7.84
CA LEU A 123 -3.54 6.48 -8.03
C LEU A 123 -4.20 7.11 -6.79
N LEU A 124 -5.14 6.39 -6.17
CA LEU A 124 -5.96 6.88 -5.04
C LEU A 124 -5.20 6.94 -3.70
N GLY A 125 -4.05 6.26 -3.60
CA GLY A 125 -3.38 5.96 -2.35
C GLY A 125 -3.06 4.45 -2.25
N ILE A 126 -2.83 3.96 -1.04
CA ILE A 126 -2.47 2.56 -0.81
C ILE A 126 -3.72 1.77 -0.42
N LYS A 127 -4.18 0.89 -1.31
CA LYS A 127 -5.35 0.06 -1.08
C LYS A 127 -5.01 -1.12 -0.18
N VAL A 128 -5.86 -1.37 0.81
CA VAL A 128 -5.85 -2.57 1.65
C VAL A 128 -7.03 -3.42 1.21
N LEU A 129 -6.77 -4.49 0.46
CA LEU A 129 -7.80 -5.32 -0.16
C LEU A 129 -7.93 -6.65 0.57
N ASN A 130 -9.16 -7.02 0.95
CA ASN A 130 -9.43 -8.36 1.47
C ASN A 130 -9.63 -9.35 0.30
N LEU A 131 -8.78 -10.36 0.21
CA LEU A 131 -8.80 -11.37 -0.88
C LEU A 131 -9.96 -12.36 -0.77
N HIS A 132 -10.56 -12.52 0.42
CA HIS A 132 -11.71 -13.40 0.63
C HIS A 132 -13.01 -12.71 0.20
N THR A 133 -13.25 -11.50 0.71
CA THR A 133 -14.48 -10.74 0.39
C THR A 133 -14.38 -10.00 -0.94
N ASN A 134 -13.16 -9.87 -1.49
CA ASN A 134 -12.86 -9.12 -2.70
C ASN A 134 -13.28 -7.65 -2.62
N LYS A 135 -13.14 -7.05 -1.42
CA LYS A 135 -13.49 -5.65 -1.15
C LYS A 135 -12.29 -4.91 -0.60
N ALA A 136 -12.15 -3.64 -0.98
CA ALA A 136 -11.20 -2.74 -0.34
C ALA A 136 -11.71 -2.41 1.06
N SER A 137 -10.90 -2.69 2.08
CA SER A 137 -11.20 -2.36 3.46
C SER A 137 -10.85 -0.91 3.78
N ARG A 138 -9.74 -0.41 3.22
CA ARG A 138 -9.28 0.97 3.43
C ARG A 138 -8.39 1.45 2.27
N ILE A 139 -8.31 2.76 2.09
CA ILE A 139 -7.30 3.42 1.24
C ILE A 139 -6.47 4.34 2.15
N LEU A 140 -5.21 3.98 2.40
CA LEU A 140 -4.27 4.80 3.17
C LEU A 140 -3.69 5.90 2.28
N GLY A 141 -3.40 7.05 2.88
CA GLY A 141 -2.82 8.19 2.17
C GLY A 141 -3.73 8.84 1.13
N LYS A 142 -5.04 8.55 1.15
CA LYS A 142 -6.03 9.16 0.22
C LYS A 142 -6.07 10.69 0.36
N VAL A 143 -5.85 11.20 1.57
CA VAL A 143 -5.81 12.65 1.84
C VAL A 143 -4.48 13.30 1.41
N GLU A 144 -3.43 12.51 1.17
CA GLU A 144 -2.12 13.00 0.72
C GLU A 144 -2.14 13.28 -0.80
N GLY A 145 -2.85 14.34 -1.19
CA GLY A 145 -3.07 14.73 -2.59
C GLY A 145 -1.79 14.92 -3.43
N ASN A 146 -0.68 15.25 -2.77
CA ASN A 146 0.60 15.53 -3.42
C ASN A 146 1.51 14.29 -3.55
N ASP A 147 1.19 13.19 -2.88
CA ASP A 147 2.09 12.05 -2.75
C ASP A 147 1.56 10.83 -3.50
N ARG A 148 2.30 10.45 -4.55
CA ARG A 148 2.08 9.18 -5.25
C ARG A 148 3.03 8.12 -4.71
N PHE A 149 2.57 7.37 -3.72
CA PHE A 149 3.32 6.24 -3.14
C PHE A 149 3.58 5.16 -4.19
N LEU A 150 4.77 4.53 -4.22
CA LEU A 150 5.13 3.52 -5.22
C LEU A 150 5.46 2.17 -4.56
N LYS A 151 6.68 2.02 -4.05
CA LYS A 151 7.13 0.83 -3.33
C LYS A 151 6.67 0.88 -1.89
N ILE A 152 6.19 -0.25 -1.42
CA ILE A 152 5.71 -0.43 -0.05
C ILE A 152 6.39 -1.64 0.60
N ALA A 153 6.53 -1.58 1.91
CA ALA A 153 6.93 -2.70 2.76
C ALA A 153 6.08 -2.68 4.03
N LEU A 154 5.76 -3.85 4.57
CA LEU A 154 4.89 -3.96 5.73
C LEU A 154 5.64 -4.62 6.88
N TYR A 155 5.72 -3.91 8.00
CA TYR A 155 6.20 -4.43 9.26
C TYR A 155 5.01 -4.82 10.14
N GLN A 156 4.99 -6.04 10.66
CA GLN A 156 3.93 -6.54 11.54
C GLN A 156 4.49 -7.18 12.83
N GLY A 157 5.72 -6.80 13.20
CA GLY A 157 6.42 -7.37 14.34
C GLY A 157 7.29 -8.57 14.03
N ASP A 158 8.10 -8.93 15.03
CA ASP A 158 8.98 -10.10 14.98
C ASP A 158 8.35 -11.27 15.75
N ARG A 159 7.97 -12.33 15.02
CA ARG A 159 7.44 -13.59 15.59
C ARG A 159 8.43 -14.30 16.52
N SER A 160 9.73 -14.04 16.39
CA SER A 160 10.78 -14.71 17.17
C SER A 160 11.05 -14.04 18.52
N SER A 161 10.70 -12.75 18.65
CA SER A 161 10.99 -11.98 19.85
C SER A 161 9.89 -12.10 20.91
N LYS A 162 9.94 -13.19 21.70
CA LYS A 162 9.35 -13.18 23.06
C LYS A 162 10.03 -12.16 24.00
N ARG A 163 10.97 -11.36 23.50
CA ARG A 163 11.59 -10.25 24.20
C ARG A 163 10.97 -8.95 23.69
N VAL A 164 9.85 -8.59 24.28
CA VAL A 164 9.53 -7.17 24.47
C VAL A 164 10.76 -6.55 25.13
N ARG A 165 11.61 -5.87 24.36
CA ARG A 165 12.65 -5.01 24.94
C ARG A 165 11.87 -3.97 25.74
N LYS A 166 11.86 -4.11 27.07
CA LYS A 166 11.47 -3.03 27.96
C LYS A 166 12.30 -1.82 27.55
N MET A 167 11.69 -0.83 26.91
CA MET A 167 12.30 0.49 26.83
C MET A 167 12.58 0.95 28.27
N PRO A 168 13.75 1.55 28.55
CA PRO A 168 13.98 2.15 29.86
C PRO A 168 12.89 3.20 30.15
N LEU A 169 12.24 3.06 31.30
CA LEU A 169 11.28 3.99 31.88
C LEU A 169 11.93 5.36 32.12
N ALA A 170 12.06 6.19 31.10
CA ALA A 170 12.46 7.60 31.26
C ALA A 170 11.62 8.57 30.42
N ALA A 171 10.52 8.10 29.81
CA ALA A 171 9.57 8.94 29.09
C ALA A 171 8.11 8.44 29.22
N ALA A 172 7.77 7.84 30.37
CA ALA A 172 6.41 7.37 30.63
C ALA A 172 5.53 8.53 31.11
N ASN A 173 4.88 9.23 30.18
CA ASN A 173 3.70 10.01 30.49
C ASN A 173 2.45 9.12 30.33
N ALA A 174 1.73 9.00 31.44
CA ALA A 174 0.45 8.37 31.74
C ALA A 174 -0.44 7.84 30.58
N ASN A 175 -0.45 6.51 30.37
CA ASN A 175 -1.68 5.68 30.34
C ASN A 175 -1.31 4.18 30.37
N GLU A 176 -0.89 3.67 31.53
CA GLU A 176 -0.38 2.30 31.71
C GLU A 176 -1.50 1.25 31.86
N SER A 177 -2.13 0.84 30.76
CA SER A 177 -3.01 -0.36 30.79
C SER A 177 -3.06 -1.19 29.50
N LYS A 178 -2.28 -0.85 28.46
CA LYS A 178 -2.13 -1.71 27.29
C LYS A 178 -0.71 -2.24 27.26
N GLU A 179 -0.56 -3.57 27.31
CA GLU A 179 0.69 -4.22 26.90
C GLU A 179 1.18 -3.58 25.60
N PRO A 180 2.49 -3.39 25.40
CA PRO A 180 3.01 -2.78 24.18
C PRO A 180 2.64 -3.63 22.97
N SER A 181 1.47 -3.35 22.40
CA SER A 181 0.98 -4.02 21.21
C SER A 181 1.91 -3.68 20.06
N ILE A 182 2.32 -4.71 19.33
CA ILE A 182 3.12 -4.54 18.12
C ILE A 182 2.33 -3.63 17.18
N ASP A 183 2.92 -2.51 16.81
CA ASP A 183 2.31 -1.62 15.84
C ASP A 183 2.68 -2.10 14.43
N SER A 184 1.66 -2.53 13.67
CA SER A 184 1.85 -2.83 12.25
C SER A 184 2.06 -1.52 11.50
N THR A 185 3.25 -1.34 10.95
CA THR A 185 3.66 -0.11 10.29
C THR A 185 3.89 -0.38 8.81
N LEU A 186 3.23 0.38 7.95
CA LEU A 186 3.48 0.34 6.51
C LEU A 186 4.50 1.42 6.16
N LEU A 187 5.59 1.01 5.50
CA LEU A 187 6.63 1.88 5.00
C LEU A 187 6.46 2.06 3.50
N CYS A 188 6.63 3.27 2.98
CA CYS A 188 6.61 3.49 1.54
C CYS A 188 7.40 4.71 1.10
N CYS A 189 7.76 4.71 -0.18
CA CYS A 189 8.36 5.87 -0.86
C CYS A 189 7.36 6.48 -1.84
N ALA A 190 7.42 7.79 -2.06
CA ALA A 190 6.60 8.50 -3.04
C ALA A 190 7.42 8.97 -4.24
N PHE A 191 6.77 9.07 -5.41
CA PHE A 191 7.41 9.49 -6.64
C PHE A 191 7.97 10.92 -6.52
N LYS A 192 9.26 11.09 -6.85
CA LYS A 192 9.99 12.37 -6.74
C LYS A 192 9.97 12.99 -5.34
N LYS A 193 9.89 12.17 -4.29
CA LYS A 193 10.01 12.61 -2.90
C LYS A 193 11.25 11.99 -2.27
N HIS A 194 12.02 12.81 -1.56
CA HIS A 194 13.22 12.39 -0.85
C HIS A 194 12.89 11.98 0.59
N ARG A 195 11.80 11.22 0.76
CA ARG A 195 11.26 10.85 2.08
C ARG A 195 10.77 9.41 2.10
N ILE A 196 10.81 8.84 3.30
CA ILE A 196 10.17 7.58 3.64
C ILE A 196 8.97 7.92 4.52
N TYR A 197 7.81 7.39 4.15
CA TYR A 197 6.55 7.62 4.85
C TYR A 197 6.20 6.37 5.66
N LEU A 198 5.76 6.58 6.91
CA LEU A 198 5.39 5.51 7.83
C LEU A 198 3.92 5.69 8.22
N PHE A 199 3.07 4.75 7.83
CA PHE A 199 1.69 4.68 8.30
C PHE A 199 1.61 3.75 9.50
N SER A 200 1.28 4.33 10.65
CA SER A 200 1.11 3.65 11.93
C SER A 200 -0.38 3.56 12.30
N ARG A 201 -0.74 2.62 13.18
CA ARG A 201 -2.07 2.60 13.82
C ARG A 201 -2.13 3.49 15.05
N ARG A 202 -1.00 4.01 15.50
CA ARG A 202 -0.92 4.94 16.62
C ARG A 202 -1.47 6.28 16.15
N GLU A 203 -2.38 6.82 16.94
CA GLU A 203 -2.88 8.16 16.69
C GLU A 203 -1.75 9.17 16.93
N PRO A 204 -1.64 10.20 16.08
CA PRO A 204 -0.70 11.28 16.29
C PRO A 204 -1.06 12.00 17.60
N GLU A 205 -0.06 12.49 18.32
CA GLU A 205 -0.30 13.37 19.47
C GLU A 205 -1.07 14.61 18.99
N GLU A 206 -2.11 15.01 19.72
CA GLU A 206 -2.84 16.23 19.38
C GLU A 206 -1.86 17.41 19.41
N PRO A 207 -1.68 18.12 18.30
CA PRO A 207 -0.69 19.17 18.25
C PRO A 207 -1.14 20.31 19.18
N GLU A 208 -0.30 20.66 20.17
CA GLU A 208 -0.53 21.82 21.05
C GLU A 208 -0.70 23.13 20.24
N ASP A 209 -0.17 23.14 19.01
CA ASP A 209 -0.27 24.23 18.04
C ASP A 209 -0.82 23.69 16.72
N VAL A 210 -2.04 24.10 16.37
CA VAL A 210 -2.75 23.70 15.13
C VAL A 210 -1.92 23.95 13.86
N THR A 211 -0.94 24.86 13.92
CA THR A 211 -0.04 25.16 12.79
C THR A 211 1.01 24.08 12.54
N LYS A 212 1.31 23.20 13.50
CA LYS A 212 2.35 22.16 13.38
C LYS A 212 1.90 20.92 12.59
N GLY A 213 0.60 20.80 12.28
CA GLY A 213 0.05 19.70 11.50
C GLY A 213 0.07 18.35 12.23
N ARG A 214 -0.48 17.33 11.57
CA ARG A 214 -0.60 15.95 12.07
C ARG A 214 0.70 15.16 12.05
N ASP A 215 1.58 15.46 11.09
CA ASP A 215 2.69 14.59 10.71
C ASP A 215 3.96 14.90 11.50
N VAL A 216 4.67 13.86 11.94
CA VAL A 216 5.93 13.97 12.66
C VAL A 216 7.09 13.87 11.67
N PHE A 217 7.91 14.92 11.59
CA PHE A 217 9.08 14.96 10.73
C PHE A 217 10.38 14.80 11.54
N ASN A 218 11.21 13.85 11.14
CA ASN A 218 12.55 13.68 11.74
C ASN A 218 13.52 14.79 11.30
N GLU A 219 13.32 15.36 10.11
CA GLU A 219 14.15 16.42 9.54
C GLU A 219 13.26 17.52 8.98
N LYS A 220 13.72 18.77 9.04
CA LYS A 220 12.95 19.90 8.50
C LYS A 220 12.83 19.74 6.98
N PRO A 221 11.59 19.74 6.44
CA PRO A 221 11.35 19.77 5.00
C PRO A 221 12.16 20.83 4.26
N PRO A 222 12.66 20.55 3.04
CA PRO A 222 13.18 21.59 2.16
C PRO A 222 12.07 22.59 1.79
N ALA A 223 12.46 23.80 1.39
CA ALA A 223 11.56 24.94 1.26
C ALA A 223 10.43 24.73 0.24
N ASP A 224 10.71 24.02 -0.85
CA ASP A 224 9.77 23.62 -1.89
C ASP A 224 8.70 22.64 -1.40
N GLU A 225 9.02 21.82 -0.39
CA GLU A 225 8.08 20.87 0.21
C GLU A 225 7.32 21.44 1.42
N LEU A 226 7.79 22.52 2.06
CA LEU A 226 7.10 23.17 3.19
C LEU A 226 5.72 23.72 2.81
N LEU A 227 5.59 24.26 1.60
CA LEU A 227 4.32 24.81 1.11
C LEU A 227 3.24 23.73 0.99
N ALA A 228 3.61 22.56 0.46
CA ALA A 228 2.69 21.42 0.30
C ALA A 228 2.21 20.86 1.64
N VAL A 229 3.06 20.87 2.68
CA VAL A 229 2.70 20.41 4.04
C VAL A 229 1.71 21.37 4.71
N SER A 230 1.86 22.68 4.48
CA SER A 230 0.99 23.69 5.08
C SER A 230 -0.47 23.67 4.60
N GLU A 231 -0.72 23.17 3.38
CA GLU A 231 -2.07 23.02 2.83
C GLU A 231 -2.77 21.75 3.37
N LEU A 232 -2.02 20.67 3.59
CA LEU A 232 -2.52 19.42 4.17
C LEU A 232 -2.99 19.61 5.61
N GLY A 233 -2.26 20.37 6.42
CA GLY A 233 -2.62 20.69 7.82
C GLY A 233 -3.95 21.43 7.96
N LYS A 234 -4.39 22.18 6.94
CA LYS A 234 -5.66 22.92 6.95
C LYS A 234 -6.88 22.05 6.64
N SER A 235 -6.69 20.89 6.02
CA SER A 235 -7.79 19.99 5.60
C SER A 235 -8.01 18.78 6.52
N ALA A 236 -7.17 18.57 7.54
CA ALA A 236 -7.04 17.29 8.24
C ALA A 236 -7.49 17.27 9.71
N THR A 237 -8.27 18.23 10.19
CA THR A 237 -8.96 18.12 11.49
C THR A 237 -10.33 17.44 11.31
N THR A 238 -10.32 16.17 10.92
CA THR A 238 -11.48 15.30 11.16
C THR A 238 -10.97 14.13 11.98
N SER A 239 -11.14 14.24 13.29
CA SER A 239 -11.07 13.10 14.21
C SER A 239 -11.94 11.96 13.67
N LEU A 240 -11.49 10.73 13.89
CA LEU A 240 -12.31 9.54 13.65
C LEU A 240 -13.62 9.67 14.45
N PRO A 241 -14.79 9.32 13.89
CA PRO A 241 -15.95 9.09 14.72
C PRO A 241 -15.69 7.87 15.62
N ASP A 242 -15.85 8.05 16.92
CA ASP A 242 -15.89 6.95 17.87
C ASP A 242 -17.06 6.03 17.51
N ASN A 243 -16.72 4.76 17.23
CA ASN A 243 -17.58 3.63 16.87
C ASN A 243 -17.89 3.46 15.36
N VAL A 244 -17.36 2.37 14.78
CA VAL A 244 -18.05 1.17 14.23
C VAL A 244 -17.00 0.15 13.77
#